data_AF-A0A1M3LMG2-F1
#
_entry.id   AF-A0A1M3LMG2-F1
#
_cell.length_a   1.000
_cell.length_b   1.000
_cell.length_c   1.000
_cell.angle_alpha   90.00
_cell.angle_beta   90.00
_cell.angle_gamma   90.00
#
_symmetry.space_group_name_H-M   'P 1'
#
loop_
_entity.id
_entity.type
_entity.pdbx_description
1 polymer ?
#
loop_
_entity_poly.entity_id
_entity_poly.type
_entity_poly.pdbx_seq_one_letter_code
_entity_poly.pdbx_strand_id
1 'polypeptide(L)'
;MSEEKAMGATVRLMPHYDPHWQERLEAAKARQAELLSHEGLLTEAEQTQLMELRQEADRAFNARFRTTAEYRDFYVGRARDLLEEEGIDMPIPFLPDDATLEEIDRVLGMVWQAVEVTNSETF
;
A
#
# COMPACT_ATOMS: atom_id res chain seq x y z
N MET A 1 22.98 32.04 23.45
CA MET A 1 22.72 32.04 22.00
C MET A 1 22.19 30.66 21.68
N SER A 2 20.88 30.56 21.49
CA SER A 2 20.22 29.30 21.16
C SER A 2 20.31 29.10 19.66
N GLU A 3 21.36 28.40 19.21
CA GLU A 3 21.36 27.81 17.86
C GLU A 3 20.58 26.50 17.95
N GLU A 4 19.27 26.62 17.95
CA GLU A 4 18.35 25.55 17.60
C GLU A 4 18.54 25.31 16.10
N LYS A 5 19.60 24.55 15.76
CA LYS A 5 19.82 24.06 14.40
C LYS A 5 18.56 23.31 14.01
N ALA A 6 17.81 23.90 13.08
CA ALA A 6 16.78 23.23 12.32
C ALA A 6 17.34 21.87 11.87
N MET A 7 16.92 20.80 12.54
CA MET A 7 17.09 19.43 12.07
C MET A 7 16.29 19.36 10.78
N GLY A 8 16.94 19.62 9.64
CA GLY A 8 16.35 19.41 8.34
C GLY A 8 15.86 17.97 8.31
N ALA A 9 14.54 17.78 8.26
CA ALA A 9 13.94 16.46 8.17
C ALA A 9 14.63 15.69 7.04
N THR A 10 15.29 14.59 7.37
CA THR A 10 15.99 13.77 6.39
C THR A 10 14.93 13.13 5.51
N VAL A 11 14.67 13.72 4.34
CA VAL A 11 13.71 13.17 3.37
C VAL A 11 14.27 11.86 2.82
N ARG A 12 13.60 10.75 3.14
CA ARG A 12 13.95 9.43 2.63
C ARG A 12 13.15 9.14 1.36
N LEU A 13 13.87 8.89 0.27
CA LEU A 13 13.26 8.51 -1.01
C LEU A 13 12.73 7.08 -0.96
N MET A 14 11.62 6.85 -1.66
CA MET A 14 11.06 5.51 -1.83
C MET A 14 11.95 4.69 -2.77
N PRO A 15 12.41 3.47 -2.38
CA PRO A 15 13.29 2.66 -3.22
C PRO A 15 12.70 2.25 -4.58
N HIS A 16 11.36 2.20 -4.66
CA HIS A 16 10.63 1.70 -5.82
C HIS A 16 9.84 2.79 -6.53
N TYR A 17 10.14 4.07 -6.29
CA TYR A 17 9.51 5.15 -7.02
C TYR A 17 9.75 4.99 -8.53
N ASP A 18 8.68 5.02 -9.32
CA ASP A 18 8.72 4.96 -10.78
C ASP A 18 7.96 6.16 -11.34
N PRO A 19 8.58 7.11 -12.06
CA PRO A 19 7.88 8.24 -12.65
C PRO A 19 6.82 7.83 -13.69
N HIS A 20 6.91 6.62 -14.25
CA HIS A 20 5.94 6.08 -15.21
C HIS A 20 4.90 5.15 -14.54
N TRP A 21 4.79 5.20 -13.21
CA TRP A 21 3.84 4.38 -12.45
C TRP A 21 2.42 4.44 -13.00
N GLN A 22 1.97 5.63 -13.43
CA GLN A 22 0.62 5.84 -13.91
C GLN A 22 0.36 5.10 -15.22
N GLU A 23 1.31 5.15 -16.16
CA GLU A 23 1.20 4.43 -17.43
C GLU A 23 1.17 2.92 -17.20
N ARG A 24 2.00 2.41 -16.28
CA ARG A 24 2.03 0.99 -15.92
C ARG A 24 0.73 0.54 -15.25
N LEU A 25 0.20 1.34 -14.34
CA LEU A 25 -1.05 1.07 -13.65
C LEU A 25 -2.21 0.99 -14.64
N GLU A 26 -2.33 1.98 -15.53
CA GLU A 26 -3.40 2.03 -16.51
C GLU A 26 -3.26 0.93 -17.57
N ALA A 27 -2.04 0.58 -17.98
CA ALA A 27 -1.80 -0.57 -18.85
C ALA A 27 -2.22 -1.90 -18.20
N ALA A 28 -1.86 -2.12 -16.93
CA ALA A 28 -2.26 -3.32 -16.19
C ALA A 28 -3.78 -3.41 -16.02
N LYS A 29 -4.44 -2.29 -15.68
CA LYS A 29 -5.91 -2.22 -15.57
C LYS A 29 -6.62 -2.43 -16.90
N ALA A 30 -6.14 -1.80 -17.97
CA ALA A 30 -6.71 -1.97 -19.31
C ALA A 30 -6.65 -3.44 -19.73
N ARG A 31 -5.49 -4.09 -19.54
CA ARG A 31 -5.33 -5.50 -19.87
C ARG A 31 -6.18 -6.43 -18.99
N GLN A 32 -6.33 -6.08 -17.70
CA GLN A 32 -7.24 -6.79 -16.81
C GLN A 32 -8.70 -6.67 -17.27
N ALA A 33 -9.13 -5.48 -17.68
CA ALA A 33 -10.48 -5.24 -18.16
C ALA A 33 -10.76 -6.00 -19.47
N GLU A 34 -9.80 -6.00 -20.40
CA GLU A 34 -9.87 -6.83 -21.62
C GLU A 34 -10.09 -8.29 -21.26
N LEU A 35 -9.28 -8.84 -20.37
CA LEU A 35 -9.35 -10.24 -19.97
C LEU A 35 -10.70 -10.60 -19.33
N LEU A 36 -11.24 -9.72 -18.49
CA LEU A 36 -12.54 -9.90 -17.83
C LEU A 36 -13.74 -9.64 -18.76
N SER A 37 -13.53 -9.04 -19.93
CA SER A 37 -14.59 -8.80 -20.92
C SER A 37 -14.90 -10.01 -21.79
N HIS A 38 -14.05 -11.04 -21.78
CA HIS A 38 -14.29 -12.27 -22.52
C HIS A 38 -15.51 -13.00 -21.97
N GLU A 39 -16.42 -13.42 -22.86
CA GLU A 39 -17.55 -14.26 -22.47
C GLU A 39 -17.08 -15.69 -22.17
N GLY A 40 -17.49 -16.22 -21.02
CA GLY A 40 -17.14 -17.56 -20.58
C GLY A 40 -16.26 -17.59 -19.33
N LEU A 41 -15.92 -18.79 -18.89
CA LEU A 41 -14.99 -18.98 -17.77
C LEU A 41 -13.56 -18.78 -18.27
N LEU A 42 -12.76 -18.03 -17.51
CA LEU A 42 -11.33 -17.88 -17.77
C LEU A 42 -10.63 -19.24 -17.68
N THR A 43 -9.77 -19.52 -18.64
CA THR A 43 -8.83 -20.64 -18.58
C THR A 43 -7.83 -20.47 -17.43
N GLU A 44 -7.17 -21.54 -17.00
CA GLU A 44 -6.16 -21.47 -15.94
C GLU A 44 -5.02 -20.48 -16.27
N ALA A 45 -4.62 -20.41 -17.54
CA ALA A 45 -3.61 -19.46 -18.01
C ALA A 45 -4.10 -18.01 -17.88
N GLU A 46 -5.35 -17.75 -18.23
CA GLU A 46 -5.95 -16.42 -18.09
C GLU A 46 -6.17 -16.06 -16.61
N GLN A 47 -6.55 -16.99 -15.76
CA GLN A 47 -6.63 -16.76 -14.32
C GLN A 47 -5.25 -16.39 -13.74
N THR A 48 -4.20 -17.09 -14.18
CA THR A 48 -2.81 -16.78 -13.79
C THR A 48 -2.43 -15.37 -14.26
N GLN A 49 -2.70 -15.05 -15.52
CA GLN A 49 -2.45 -13.72 -16.08
C GLN A 49 -3.22 -12.62 -15.32
N LEU A 50 -4.47 -12.89 -14.92
CA LEU A 50 -5.27 -11.95 -14.13
C LEU A 50 -4.62 -11.66 -12.77
N MET A 51 -4.07 -12.68 -12.10
CA MET A 51 -3.36 -12.52 -10.84
C MET A 51 -2.07 -11.69 -11.02
N GLU A 52 -1.30 -11.96 -12.08
CA GLU A 52 -0.11 -11.18 -12.41
C GLU A 52 -0.43 -9.72 -12.70
N LEU A 53 -1.52 -9.44 -13.41
CA LEU A 53 -1.98 -8.08 -13.70
C LEU A 53 -2.43 -7.33 -12.44
N ARG A 54 -3.07 -8.02 -11.50
CA ARG A 54 -3.42 -7.44 -10.18
C ARG A 54 -2.16 -7.06 -9.41
N GLN A 55 -1.20 -7.97 -9.32
CA GLN A 55 0.08 -7.71 -8.66
C GLN A 55 0.84 -6.56 -9.33
N GLU A 56 0.83 -6.48 -10.66
CA GLU A 56 1.45 -5.38 -11.39
C GLU A 56 0.76 -4.04 -11.14
N ALA A 57 -0.58 -4.02 -11.12
CA ALA A 57 -1.34 -2.83 -10.77
C ALA A 57 -1.00 -2.36 -9.34
N ASP A 58 -0.92 -3.26 -8.36
CA ASP A 58 -0.55 -2.92 -6.99
C ASP A 58 0.89 -2.40 -6.90
N ARG A 59 1.84 -3.04 -7.59
CA ARG A 59 3.24 -2.56 -7.67
C ARG A 59 3.32 -1.19 -8.29
N ALA A 60 2.65 -0.96 -9.42
CA ALA A 60 2.62 0.33 -10.10
C ALA A 60 1.98 1.39 -9.20
N PHE A 61 0.86 1.09 -8.55
CA PHE A 61 0.23 2.02 -7.60
C PHE A 61 1.19 2.39 -6.46
N ASN A 62 1.93 1.44 -5.90
CA ASN A 62 2.92 1.71 -4.84
C ASN A 62 4.14 2.47 -5.33
N ALA A 63 4.50 2.35 -6.60
CA ALA A 63 5.60 3.11 -7.19
C ALA A 63 5.29 4.62 -7.33
N ARG A 64 4.05 5.07 -7.06
CA ARG A 64 3.66 6.49 -7.10
C ARG A 64 4.28 7.34 -6.00
N PHE A 65 4.61 6.74 -4.86
CA PHE A 65 5.11 7.47 -3.71
C PHE A 65 6.57 7.82 -3.92
N ARG A 66 6.92 9.10 -3.83
CA ARG A 66 8.28 9.57 -4.03
C ARG A 66 9.12 9.41 -2.76
N THR A 67 8.48 9.49 -1.61
CA THR A 67 9.13 9.42 -0.29
C THR A 67 8.49 8.38 0.61
N THR A 68 9.22 7.89 1.61
CA THR A 68 8.66 6.98 2.62
C THR A 68 7.64 7.68 3.52
N ALA A 69 7.78 8.98 3.74
CA ALA A 69 6.81 9.79 4.48
C ALA A 69 5.45 9.85 3.77
N GLU A 70 5.42 10.09 2.45
CA GLU A 70 4.17 10.07 1.66
C GLU A 70 3.48 8.70 1.72
N TYR A 71 4.25 7.62 1.61
CA TYR A 71 3.74 6.25 1.71
C TYR A 71 3.19 5.94 3.10
N ARG A 72 3.93 6.31 4.16
CA ARG A 72 3.52 6.19 5.56
C ARG A 72 2.19 6.89 5.78
N ASP A 73 2.10 8.17 5.44
CA ASP A 73 0.93 8.99 5.75
C ASP A 73 -0.32 8.43 5.05
N PHE A 74 -0.17 7.99 3.80
CA PHE A 74 -1.26 7.36 3.06
C PHE A 74 -1.72 6.04 3.70
N TYR A 75 -0.79 5.11 3.94
CA TYR A 75 -1.15 3.78 4.42
C TYR A 75 -1.54 3.76 5.90
N VAL A 76 -0.94 4.60 6.74
CA VAL A 76 -1.36 4.76 8.14
C VAL A 76 -2.74 5.41 8.20
N GLY A 77 -3.05 6.39 7.34
CA GLY A 77 -4.41 6.93 7.21
C GLY A 77 -5.42 5.84 6.88
N ARG A 78 -5.16 5.07 5.80
CA ARG A 78 -6.03 3.95 5.40
C ARG A 78 -6.16 2.87 6.48
N ALA A 79 -5.09 2.59 7.22
CA ALA A 79 -5.10 1.64 8.32
C ALA A 79 -6.00 2.11 9.47
N ARG A 80 -6.05 3.41 9.77
CA ARG A 80 -6.98 3.97 10.74
C ARG A 80 -8.43 3.85 10.27
N ASP A 81 -8.69 4.22 9.02
CA ASP A 81 -10.03 4.12 8.45
C ASP A 81 -10.54 2.68 8.49
N LEU A 82 -9.68 1.70 8.18
CA LEU A 82 -10.00 0.27 8.24
C LEU A 82 -10.31 -0.19 9.67
N LEU A 83 -9.49 0.19 10.65
CA LEU A 83 -9.74 -0.15 12.06
C LEU A 83 -11.07 0.45 12.56
N GLU A 84 -11.39 1.67 12.14
CA GLU A 84 -12.66 2.32 12.47
C GLU A 84 -13.85 1.59 11.83
N GLU A 85 -13.75 1.22 10.55
CA GLU A 85 -14.78 0.47 9.82
C GLU A 85 -15.07 -0.88 10.47
N GLU A 86 -14.02 -1.58 10.93
CA GLU A 86 -14.12 -2.89 11.59
C GLU A 86 -14.44 -2.76 13.10
N GLY A 87 -14.54 -1.54 13.64
CA GLY A 87 -14.82 -1.30 15.06
C GLY A 87 -13.71 -1.77 16.01
N ILE A 88 -12.47 -1.87 15.53
CA ILE A 88 -11.31 -2.36 16.28
C ILE A 88 -10.62 -1.19 16.98
N ASP A 89 -10.66 -1.18 18.32
CA ASP A 89 -9.91 -0.22 19.14
C ASP A 89 -8.45 -0.68 19.31
N MET A 90 -7.62 -0.37 18.31
CA MET A 90 -6.19 -0.65 18.29
C MET A 90 -5.37 0.64 18.12
N PRO A 91 -4.45 0.95 19.05
CA PRO A 91 -3.54 2.08 18.86
C PRO A 91 -2.51 1.74 17.77
N ILE A 92 -2.38 2.61 16.76
CA ILE A 92 -1.31 2.50 15.75
C ILE A 92 -0.03 3.16 16.30
N PRO A 93 1.11 2.44 16.37
CA PRO A 93 2.39 3.00 16.77
C PRO A 93 2.78 4.23 15.96
N PHE A 94 3.37 5.23 16.63
CA PHE A 94 3.91 6.41 15.97
C PHE A 94 5.13 6.04 15.11
N LEU A 95 5.19 6.59 13.90
CA LEU A 95 6.28 6.43 12.95
C LEU A 95 6.89 7.80 12.63
N PRO A 96 8.21 8.00 12.82
CA PRO A 96 8.86 9.28 12.52
C PRO A 96 8.93 9.56 11.01
N ASP A 97 9.20 10.81 10.62
CA ASP A 97 9.23 11.26 9.21
C ASP A 97 10.33 10.62 8.37
N ASP A 98 11.39 10.15 9.03
CA ASP A 98 12.52 9.45 8.41
C ASP A 98 12.42 7.93 8.52
N ALA A 99 11.26 7.41 8.97
CA ALA A 99 10.98 5.99 9.06
C ALA A 99 11.29 5.27 7.74
N THR A 100 11.93 4.12 7.87
CA THR A 100 12.24 3.22 6.76
C THR A 100 10.97 2.54 6.26
N LEU A 101 10.99 2.09 5.00
CA LEU A 101 9.89 1.30 4.44
C LEU A 101 9.59 0.06 5.30
N GLU A 102 10.64 -0.64 5.77
CA GLU A 102 10.50 -1.82 6.62
C GLU A 102 9.79 -1.52 7.96
N GLU A 103 10.10 -0.38 8.58
CA GLU A 103 9.41 0.04 9.81
C GLU A 103 7.95 0.34 9.57
N ILE A 104 7.63 1.01 8.46
CA ILE A 104 6.27 1.33 8.06
C ILE A 104 5.50 0.03 7.80
N ASP A 105 6.03 -0.86 6.95
CA ASP A 105 5.38 -2.13 6.59
C ASP A 105 5.17 -3.04 7.80
N ARG A 106 6.09 -3.03 8.77
CA ARG A 106 5.92 -3.77 10.04
C ARG A 106 4.71 -3.27 10.82
N VAL A 107 4.51 -1.96 10.90
CA VAL A 107 3.34 -1.37 11.58
C VAL A 107 2.04 -1.70 10.85
N LEU A 108 2.03 -1.58 9.51
CA LEU A 108 0.87 -1.93 8.70
C LEU A 108 0.52 -3.42 8.81
N GLY A 109 1.53 -4.28 8.90
CA GLY A 109 1.35 -5.72 9.11
C GLY A 109 0.64 -6.05 10.43
N MET A 110 0.93 -5.31 11.51
CA MET A 110 0.22 -5.49 12.79
C MET A 110 -1.25 -5.11 12.68
N VAL A 111 -1.57 -4.02 11.97
CA VAL A 111 -2.96 -3.60 11.75
C VAL A 111 -3.70 -4.66 10.93
N TRP A 112 -3.10 -5.16 9.85
CA TRP A 112 -3.70 -6.22 9.04
C TRP A 112 -3.99 -7.49 9.85
N GLN A 113 -3.05 -7.93 10.69
CA GLN A 113 -3.25 -9.09 11.55
C GLN A 113 -4.40 -8.89 12.54
N ALA A 114 -4.54 -7.70 13.12
CA ALA A 114 -5.66 -7.41 14.03
C ALA A 114 -7.01 -7.52 13.30
N VAL A 115 -7.12 -6.95 12.10
CA VAL A 115 -8.32 -7.03 11.25
C VAL A 115 -8.63 -8.48 10.86
N GLU A 116 -7.63 -9.26 10.46
CA GLU A 116 -7.81 -10.68 10.11
C GLU A 116 -8.32 -11.50 11.29
N VAL A 117 -7.80 -11.28 12.50
CA VAL A 117 -8.25 -11.97 13.72
C VAL A 117 -9.71 -11.64 14.00
N THR A 118 -10.09 -10.36 14.03
CA THR A 118 -11.47 -9.94 14.28
C THR A 118 -12.44 -10.51 13.24
N ASN A 119 -12.06 -10.49 11.97
CA ASN A 119 -12.87 -11.09 10.91
C ASN A 119 -12.98 -12.61 11.06
N SER A 120 -11.95 -13.30 11.55
CA SER A 120 -12.02 -14.75 11.80
C SER A 120 -12.88 -15.14 13.01
N GLU A 121 -13.00 -14.28 14.02
CA GLU A 121 -13.78 -14.52 15.25
C GLU A 121 -15.28 -14.17 15.09
N THR A 122 -15.64 -13.46 14.02
CA THR A 122 -17.02 -13.00 13.77
C THR A 122 -17.83 -14.01 12.92
N PHE A 123 -17.21 -15.13 12.49
CA PHE A 123 -17.87 -16.26 11.79
C PHE A 123 -18.08 -17.47 12.70
#